data_AF-A0A3B0N1R5-F1
#
_entry.id   AF-A0A3B0N1R5-F1
#
_cell.length_a   1.000
_cell.length_b   1.000
_cell.length_c   1.000
_cell.angle_alpha   90.00
_cell.angle_beta   90.00
_cell.angle_gamma   90.00
#
_symmetry.space_group_name_H-M   'P 1'
#
loop_
_entity.id
_entity.type
_entity.pdbx_description
1 polymer ?
#
loop_
_entity_poly.entity_id
_entity_poly.type
_entity_poly.pdbx_seq_one_letter_code
_entity_poly.pdbx_strand_id
1 'polypeptide(L)'
;MKIGQFVKRNVRAIFQYCETGDPSEFARLQDPQYSKETFDINYPFCKPVSKIAPEEHVRFYNATHEVHGVPVRVTSQWFNPPTSKSLSLFRQYLAKREIAHDVNPHSEPPSVEAKERAARGRYRGSAIGIAQNAFIRHLLSRIGDEQFNAEQWEAVLSDFGQRCAYCGAEGDLVMEHVIPINRTSLGEHRLGNLVPACRRCNATKADQDYRAFLGPETERISAIEAHMAKHDYLPIGENQRLRQIIELAHQDVRQLADRYAAIVDTMLGDQEDKA
;
A
#
# COMPACT_ATOMS: atom_id res chain seq x y z
N MET A 1 10.52 -1.74 4.92
CA MET A 1 10.52 -0.27 5.11
C MET A 1 9.85 0.38 3.90
N LYS A 2 8.92 1.32 4.09
CA LYS A 2 8.32 2.05 2.95
C LYS A 2 9.40 2.87 2.26
N ILE A 3 9.48 2.81 0.93
CA ILE A 3 10.54 3.47 0.15
C ILE A 3 10.73 4.95 0.50
N GLY A 4 9.65 5.72 0.67
CA GLY A 4 9.75 7.13 1.04
C GLY A 4 10.41 7.36 2.40
N GLN A 5 10.27 6.43 3.36
CA GLN A 5 10.99 6.50 4.63
C GLN A 5 12.47 6.17 4.47
N PHE A 6 12.81 5.22 3.59
CA PHE A 6 14.19 4.90 3.27
C PHE A 6 14.90 6.06 2.58
N VAL A 7 14.24 6.69 1.60
CA VAL A 7 14.77 7.86 0.91
C VAL A 7 15.04 8.97 1.90
N LYS A 8 14.06 9.36 2.73
CA LYS A 8 14.21 10.44 3.73
C LYS A 8 15.44 10.28 4.63
N ARG A 9 15.76 9.06 5.05
CA ARG A 9 16.94 8.79 5.90
C ARG A 9 18.26 8.97 5.18
N ASN A 10 18.28 8.77 3.86
CA ASN A 10 19.50 8.80 3.05
C ASN A 10 19.69 10.12 2.28
N VAL A 11 18.69 11.02 2.26
CA VAL A 11 18.78 12.33 1.57
C VAL A 11 20.04 13.10 1.98
N ARG A 12 20.36 13.15 3.28
CA ARG A 12 21.53 13.87 3.78
C ARG A 12 22.83 13.33 3.20
N ALA A 13 22.98 12.01 3.13
CA ALA A 13 24.18 11.37 2.57
C ALA A 13 24.30 11.60 1.06
N ILE A 14 23.19 11.59 0.32
CA ILE A 14 23.16 11.90 -1.12
C ILE A 14 23.60 13.35 -1.37
N PHE A 15 23.10 14.29 -0.59
CA PHE A 15 23.48 15.69 -0.75
C PHE A 15 24.90 15.98 -0.31
N GLN A 16 25.40 15.30 0.73
CA GLN A 16 26.83 15.35 1.06
C GLN A 16 27.69 14.84 -0.10
N TYR A 17 27.28 13.74 -0.76
CA TYR A 17 27.96 13.25 -1.96
C TYR A 17 27.92 14.27 -3.11
N CYS A 18 26.81 14.99 -3.29
CA CYS A 18 26.72 16.07 -4.26
C CYS A 18 27.66 17.24 -3.93
N GLU A 19 28.03 17.46 -2.68
CA GLU A 19 28.92 18.55 -2.28
C GLU A 19 30.39 18.16 -2.37
N THR A 20 30.73 16.96 -1.90
CA THR A 20 32.14 16.56 -1.72
C THR A 20 32.63 15.51 -2.71
N GLY A 21 31.72 14.74 -3.31
CA GLY A 21 32.03 13.63 -4.22
C GLY A 21 31.90 14.01 -5.68
N ASP A 22 30.67 14.29 -6.12
CA ASP A 22 30.37 14.69 -7.50
C ASP A 22 29.40 15.89 -7.53
N PRO A 23 29.94 17.12 -7.68
CA PRO A 23 29.15 18.34 -7.82
C PRO A 23 28.15 18.34 -8.99
N SER A 24 28.42 17.60 -10.06
CA SER A 24 27.53 17.53 -11.23
C SER A 24 26.27 16.70 -10.96
N GLU A 25 26.30 15.83 -9.95
CA GLU A 25 25.16 15.00 -9.55
C GLU A 25 23.97 15.85 -9.09
N PHE A 26 24.23 16.99 -8.46
CA PHE A 26 23.16 17.91 -8.02
C PHE A 26 22.33 18.45 -9.19
N ALA A 27 22.97 18.73 -10.33
CA ALA A 27 22.27 19.16 -11.54
C ALA A 27 21.44 18.01 -12.13
N ARG A 28 21.99 16.78 -12.14
CA ARG A 28 21.28 15.58 -12.63
C ARG A 28 20.06 15.24 -11.78
N LEU A 29 20.15 15.35 -10.45
CA LEU A 29 19.03 15.10 -9.54
C LEU A 29 17.86 16.08 -9.70
N GLN A 30 18.08 17.23 -10.37
CA GLN A 30 17.03 18.18 -10.72
C GLN A 30 16.38 17.89 -12.08
N ASP A 31 16.87 16.90 -12.82
CA ASP A 31 16.31 16.47 -14.09
C ASP A 31 15.26 15.35 -13.88
N PRO A 32 14.00 15.57 -14.32
CA PRO A 32 12.96 14.55 -14.29
C PRO A 32 13.31 13.28 -15.07
N GLN A 33 13.98 13.40 -16.22
CA GLN A 33 14.34 12.25 -17.05
C GLN A 33 15.40 11.39 -16.34
N TYR A 34 16.44 12.03 -15.81
CA TYR A 34 17.44 11.35 -15.00
C TYR A 34 16.81 10.65 -13.79
N SER A 35 15.84 11.30 -13.14
CA SER A 35 15.13 10.73 -11.98
C SER A 35 14.27 9.53 -12.38
N LYS A 36 13.67 9.56 -13.57
CA LYS A 36 12.93 8.42 -14.12
C LYS A 36 13.84 7.23 -14.39
N GLU A 37 14.99 7.46 -15.02
CA GLU A 37 15.95 6.41 -15.34
C GLU A 37 16.64 5.84 -14.08
N THR A 38 16.95 6.71 -13.12
CA THR A 38 17.75 6.36 -11.93
C THR A 38 16.92 5.82 -10.78
N PHE A 39 15.67 6.26 -10.62
CA PHE A 39 14.83 5.94 -9.46
C PHE A 39 13.42 5.48 -9.82
N ASP A 40 13.07 5.41 -11.10
CA ASP A 40 11.72 5.09 -11.58
C ASP A 40 10.65 6.06 -11.05
N ILE A 41 10.99 7.35 -10.96
CA ILE A 41 10.07 8.43 -10.55
C ILE A 41 9.91 9.47 -11.66
N ASN A 42 8.68 9.94 -11.91
CA ASN A 42 8.38 10.89 -13.00
C ASN A 42 8.66 12.36 -12.65
N TYR A 43 9.27 12.61 -11.49
CA TYR A 43 9.55 13.95 -10.95
C TYR A 43 11.03 14.05 -10.64
N PRO A 44 11.61 15.26 -10.73
CA PRO A 44 13.00 15.43 -10.35
C PRO A 44 13.18 15.03 -8.88
N PHE A 45 14.27 14.33 -8.58
CA PHE A 45 14.58 13.86 -7.23
C PHE A 45 14.57 15.02 -6.23
N CYS A 46 15.15 16.15 -6.61
CA CYS A 46 15.07 17.40 -5.85
C CYS A 46 14.78 18.60 -6.75
N LYS A 47 14.20 19.66 -6.16
CA LYS A 47 13.95 20.93 -6.85
C LYS A 47 14.28 22.10 -5.90
N PRO A 48 14.91 23.19 -6.39
CA PRO A 48 15.11 24.40 -5.59
C PRO A 48 13.79 24.96 -5.10
N VAL A 49 13.72 25.37 -3.84
CA VAL A 49 12.50 25.89 -3.21
C VAL A 49 11.93 27.06 -4.01
N SER A 50 12.78 27.93 -4.55
CA SER A 50 12.39 29.05 -5.41
C SER A 50 11.74 28.65 -6.73
N LYS A 51 11.88 27.40 -7.17
CA LYS A 51 11.35 26.88 -8.44
C LYS A 51 10.14 25.95 -8.25
N ILE A 52 9.67 25.72 -7.02
CA ILE A 52 8.50 24.87 -6.75
C ILE A 52 7.25 25.78 -6.74
N ALA A 53 6.32 25.55 -7.66
CA ALA A 53 5.06 26.28 -7.68
C ALA A 53 4.13 25.81 -6.53
N PRO A 54 3.19 26.65 -6.04
CA PRO A 54 2.27 26.28 -4.95
C PRO A 54 1.51 24.96 -5.19
N GLU A 55 1.09 24.71 -6.43
CA GLU A 55 0.41 23.51 -6.88
C GLU A 55 1.30 22.24 -6.87
N GLU A 56 2.62 22.42 -6.92
CA GLU A 56 3.59 21.33 -6.86
C GLU A 56 3.98 20.98 -5.42
N HIS A 57 3.60 21.78 -4.42
CA HIS A 57 3.99 21.56 -3.01
C HIS A 57 3.68 20.14 -2.51
N VAL A 58 2.52 19.58 -2.89
CA VAL A 58 2.12 18.21 -2.51
C VAL A 58 3.06 17.12 -3.02
N ARG A 59 3.85 17.43 -4.06
CA ARG A 59 4.78 16.50 -4.72
C ARG A 59 6.18 16.51 -4.13
N PHE A 60 6.45 17.35 -3.13
CA PHE A 60 7.73 17.41 -2.43
C PHE A 60 7.52 17.26 -0.92
N TYR A 61 8.51 16.72 -0.22
CA TYR A 61 8.49 16.72 1.25
C TYR A 61 8.66 18.15 1.79
N ASN A 62 8.00 18.46 2.91
CA ASN A 62 8.09 19.79 3.54
C ASN A 62 9.48 20.11 4.09
N ALA A 63 10.32 19.10 4.34
CA ALA A 63 11.69 19.29 4.82
C ALA A 63 12.56 19.93 3.73
N THR A 64 13.21 21.03 4.08
CA THR A 64 14.18 21.72 3.21
C THR A 64 15.58 21.26 3.55
N HIS A 65 16.40 21.10 2.52
CA HIS A 65 17.82 20.78 2.62
C HIS A 65 18.63 21.83 1.88
N GLU A 66 19.86 22.07 2.31
CA GLU A 66 20.78 22.98 1.63
C GLU A 66 21.83 22.17 0.89
N VAL A 67 22.08 22.52 -0.38
CA VAL A 67 23.11 21.89 -1.21
C VAL A 67 23.79 23.00 -2.00
N HIS A 68 25.11 23.17 -1.84
CA HIS A 68 25.85 24.28 -2.49
C HIS A 68 25.24 25.67 -2.21
N GLY A 69 24.70 25.88 -1.00
CA GLY A 69 24.01 27.12 -0.62
C GLY A 69 22.61 27.32 -1.24
N VAL A 70 22.09 26.32 -1.97
CA VAL A 70 20.76 26.37 -2.57
C VAL A 70 19.76 25.57 -1.71
N PRO A 71 18.68 26.18 -1.21
CA PRO A 71 17.63 25.45 -0.50
C PRO A 71 16.81 24.63 -1.50
N VAL A 72 16.71 23.33 -1.27
CA VAL A 72 15.98 22.36 -2.11
C VAL A 72 15.01 21.51 -1.29
N ARG A 73 13.98 20.99 -1.94
CA ARG A 73 13.12 19.93 -1.40
C ARG A 73 13.22 18.67 -2.25
N VAL A 74 13.08 17.52 -1.60
CA VAL A 74 13.07 16.20 -2.24
C VAL A 74 11.64 15.80 -2.59
N THR A 75 11.46 15.17 -3.74
CA THR A 75 10.14 14.69 -4.18
C THR A 75 9.52 13.72 -3.18
N SER A 76 8.21 13.81 -2.98
CA SER A 76 7.42 12.92 -2.14
C SER A 76 6.86 11.72 -2.91
N GLN A 77 7.04 11.71 -4.25
CA GLN A 77 6.45 10.78 -5.22
C GLN A 77 7.13 9.40 -5.21
N TRP A 78 7.33 8.85 -4.02
CA TRP A 78 7.92 7.53 -3.81
C TRP A 78 6.83 6.51 -3.55
N PHE A 79 6.44 5.80 -4.59
CA PHE A 79 5.46 4.72 -4.53
C PHE A 79 6.18 3.39 -4.70
N ASN A 80 5.80 2.38 -3.93
CA ASN A 80 6.34 1.03 -4.05
C ASN A 80 5.22 0.00 -4.27
N PRO A 81 4.42 0.11 -5.36
CA PRO A 81 3.60 -0.99 -5.81
C PRO A 81 4.48 -2.20 -6.18
N PRO A 82 3.93 -3.43 -6.24
CA PRO A 82 4.69 -4.65 -6.56
C PRO A 82 5.51 -4.58 -7.86
N THR A 83 5.12 -3.71 -8.79
CA THR A 83 5.78 -3.49 -10.09
C THR A 83 6.86 -2.39 -10.09
N SER A 84 6.96 -1.60 -9.02
CA SER A 84 7.93 -0.50 -8.94
C SER A 84 9.35 -1.03 -8.74
N LYS A 85 10.27 -0.52 -9.55
CA LYS A 85 11.71 -0.80 -9.41
C LYS A 85 12.40 0.23 -8.51
N SER A 86 11.68 1.22 -7.99
CA SER A 86 12.26 2.37 -7.29
C SER A 86 13.08 1.96 -6.08
N LEU A 87 12.68 0.93 -5.31
CA LEU A 87 13.43 0.52 -4.12
C LEU A 87 14.76 -0.16 -4.48
N SER A 88 14.76 -1.03 -5.49
CA SER A 88 15.98 -1.71 -5.95
C SER A 88 16.92 -0.72 -6.65
N LEU A 89 16.39 0.14 -7.50
CA LEU A 89 17.15 1.17 -8.20
C LEU A 89 17.76 2.20 -7.23
N PHE A 90 17.03 2.63 -6.21
CA PHE A 90 17.55 3.54 -5.19
C PHE A 90 18.70 2.91 -4.38
N ARG A 91 18.62 1.61 -4.07
CA ARG A 91 19.74 0.88 -3.43
C ARG A 91 20.95 0.77 -4.35
N GLN A 92 20.73 0.44 -5.62
CA GLN A 92 21.80 0.37 -6.62
C GLN A 92 22.48 1.73 -6.81
N TYR A 93 21.71 2.82 -6.81
CA TYR A 93 22.23 4.18 -6.88
C TYR A 93 23.20 4.49 -5.74
N LEU A 94 22.80 4.20 -4.50
CA LEU A 94 23.63 4.44 -3.32
C LEU A 94 24.89 3.57 -3.33
N ALA A 95 24.75 2.28 -3.65
CA ALA A 95 25.86 1.34 -3.71
C ALA A 95 26.88 1.70 -4.80
N LYS A 96 26.43 2.06 -6.01
CA LYS A 96 27.31 2.42 -7.14
C LYS A 96 28.16 3.66 -6.87
N ARG A 97 27.71 4.53 -5.96
CA ARG A 97 28.39 5.78 -5.59
C ARG A 97 29.10 5.70 -4.24
N GLU A 98 29.15 4.50 -3.65
CA GLU A 98 29.78 4.25 -2.34
C GLU A 98 29.22 5.17 -1.23
N ILE A 99 27.97 5.61 -1.39
CA ILE A 99 27.31 6.47 -0.39
C ILE A 99 26.97 5.57 0.79
N ALA A 100 27.59 5.83 1.93
CA ALA A 100 27.31 5.12 3.18
C ALA A 100 25.81 5.25 3.49
N HIS A 101 25.12 4.11 3.46
CA HIS A 101 23.69 4.04 3.69
C HIS A 101 23.36 2.89 4.63
N ASP A 102 22.35 3.11 5.47
CA ASP A 102 21.98 2.21 6.55
C ASP A 102 21.43 0.89 5.97
N VAL A 103 22.18 -0.20 6.14
CA VAL A 103 21.84 -1.53 5.59
C VAL A 103 20.78 -2.24 6.44
N ASN A 104 20.39 -1.68 7.60
CA ASN A 104 19.41 -2.31 8.51
C ASN A 104 18.44 -1.26 9.13
N PRO A 105 17.13 -1.54 9.28
CA PRO A 105 16.12 -0.49 9.40
C PRO A 105 15.73 -0.17 10.85
N HIS A 106 16.20 0.94 11.42
CA HIS A 106 15.59 1.52 12.63
C HIS A 106 15.31 3.03 12.52
N SER A 107 14.00 3.35 12.54
CA SER A 107 13.31 4.49 13.19
C SER A 107 13.80 5.95 13.25
N GLU A 108 13.38 6.92 12.41
CA GLU A 108 13.28 8.36 12.82
C GLU A 108 12.23 9.18 11.99
N PRO A 109 11.74 10.38 12.40
CA PRO A 109 10.35 10.62 12.85
C PRO A 109 9.40 11.39 11.87
N PRO A 110 8.07 11.49 12.19
CA PRO A 110 7.00 11.89 11.25
C PRO A 110 6.75 13.41 11.05
N SER A 111 6.08 13.78 9.94
CA SER A 111 5.71 15.16 9.50
C SER A 111 4.56 15.81 10.29
N VAL A 112 4.25 17.10 10.10
CA VAL A 112 3.25 17.88 10.88
C VAL A 112 1.80 17.40 10.72
N GLU A 113 1.28 17.14 9.52
CA GLU A 113 -0.07 16.53 9.35
C GLU A 113 -0.10 15.06 9.78
N ALA A 114 1.03 14.35 9.65
CA ALA A 114 1.19 13.03 10.24
C ALA A 114 1.31 13.12 11.76
N LYS A 115 1.82 14.23 12.32
CA LYS A 115 1.84 14.59 13.74
C LYS A 115 0.47 15.07 14.19
N GLU A 116 -0.39 15.63 13.35
CA GLU A 116 -1.77 15.97 13.69
C GLU A 116 -2.66 14.72 13.63
N ARG A 117 -2.48 13.88 12.61
CA ARG A 117 -3.12 12.56 12.49
C ARG A 117 -2.59 11.56 13.52
N ALA A 118 -1.33 11.69 13.96
CA ALA A 118 -0.75 10.98 15.11
C ALA A 118 -0.92 11.72 16.45
N ALA A 119 -1.30 13.00 16.47
CA ALA A 119 -1.70 13.70 17.69
C ALA A 119 -3.13 13.30 18.04
N ARG A 120 -3.99 13.09 17.03
CA ARG A 120 -5.31 12.47 17.19
C ARG A 120 -5.21 10.95 17.36
N GLY A 121 -4.32 10.30 16.62
CA GLY A 121 -4.03 8.88 16.76
C GLY A 121 -3.16 8.64 17.98
N ARG A 122 -3.77 8.34 19.14
CA ARG A 122 -3.05 8.02 20.39
C ARG A 122 -1.85 7.12 20.09
N TYR A 123 -0.70 7.38 20.69
CA TYR A 123 0.48 6.51 20.54
C TYR A 123 0.10 5.06 20.87
N ARG A 124 0.36 4.12 19.94
CA ARG A 124 -0.09 2.71 19.99
C ARG A 124 -1.62 2.52 20.09
N GLY A 125 -2.40 3.54 19.79
CA GLY A 125 -3.84 3.47 19.62
C GLY A 125 -4.22 2.69 18.36
N SER A 126 -5.42 2.11 18.38
CA SER A 126 -5.95 1.40 17.22
C SER A 126 -6.15 2.38 16.05
N ALA A 127 -5.52 2.10 14.91
CA ALA A 127 -5.73 2.90 13.71
C ALA A 127 -7.14 2.66 13.18
N ILE A 128 -7.92 3.72 13.02
CA ILE A 128 -9.28 3.68 12.44
C ILE A 128 -9.36 2.92 11.12
N GLY A 129 -8.28 2.91 10.32
CA GLY A 129 -8.20 2.12 9.09
C GLY A 129 -8.40 0.61 9.29
N ILE A 130 -8.09 0.08 10.47
CA ILE A 130 -8.38 -1.33 10.83
C ILE A 130 -9.88 -1.55 10.85
N ALA A 131 -10.63 -0.69 11.56
CA ALA A 131 -12.09 -0.77 11.63
C ALA A 131 -12.75 -0.52 10.27
N GLN A 132 -12.26 0.47 9.52
CA GLN A 132 -12.73 0.74 8.16
C GLN A 132 -12.55 -0.49 7.25
N ASN A 133 -11.36 -1.08 7.23
CA ASN A 133 -11.10 -2.28 6.42
C ASN A 133 -11.91 -3.50 6.89
N ALA A 134 -12.10 -3.67 8.21
CA ALA A 134 -12.93 -4.73 8.75
C ALA A 134 -14.39 -4.57 8.31
N PHE A 135 -14.92 -3.35 8.33
CA PHE A 135 -16.27 -3.06 7.87
C PHE A 135 -16.44 -3.34 6.37
N ILE A 136 -15.50 -2.89 5.53
CA ILE A 136 -15.55 -3.18 4.09
C ILE A 136 -15.49 -4.68 3.80
N ARG A 137 -14.63 -5.43 4.50
CA ARG A 137 -14.62 -6.90 4.37
C ARG A 137 -15.95 -7.50 4.76
N HIS A 138 -16.51 -7.09 5.90
CA HIS A 138 -17.82 -7.58 6.34
C HIS A 138 -18.90 -7.29 5.30
N LEU A 139 -18.94 -6.08 4.75
CA LEU A 139 -19.90 -5.69 3.73
C LEU A 139 -19.76 -6.56 2.47
N LEU A 140 -18.55 -6.71 1.92
CA LEU A 140 -18.28 -7.54 0.74
C LEU A 140 -18.53 -9.04 0.98
N SER A 141 -18.41 -9.51 2.22
CA SER A 141 -18.79 -10.88 2.61
C SER A 141 -20.30 -11.10 2.70
N ARG A 142 -21.10 -10.04 2.64
CA ARG A 142 -22.57 -10.09 2.75
C ARG A 142 -23.29 -9.73 1.46
N ILE A 143 -22.56 -9.48 0.38
CA ILE A 143 -23.17 -9.25 -0.93
C ILE A 143 -23.61 -10.60 -1.49
N GLY A 144 -24.89 -10.67 -1.88
CA GLY A 144 -25.53 -11.90 -2.32
C GLY A 144 -26.01 -12.80 -1.17
N ASP A 145 -26.71 -13.86 -1.53
CA ASP A 145 -27.34 -14.80 -0.58
C ASP A 145 -26.62 -16.17 -0.55
N GLU A 146 -25.46 -16.27 -1.19
CA GLU A 146 -24.70 -17.51 -1.27
C GLU A 146 -24.20 -17.94 0.12
N GLN A 147 -24.46 -19.19 0.45
CA GLN A 147 -23.92 -19.87 1.62
C GLN A 147 -23.25 -21.15 1.15
N PHE A 148 -22.06 -21.42 1.69
CA PHE A 148 -21.37 -22.68 1.45
C PHE A 148 -20.88 -23.28 2.77
N ASN A 149 -20.74 -24.60 2.78
CA ASN A 149 -20.35 -25.38 3.95
C ASN A 149 -18.96 -26.04 3.77
N ALA A 150 -18.55 -26.81 4.77
CA ALA A 150 -17.26 -27.50 4.76
C ALA A 150 -17.14 -28.54 3.63
N GLU A 151 -18.23 -29.21 3.25
CA GLU A 151 -18.24 -30.22 2.18
C GLU A 151 -18.01 -29.55 0.81
N GLN A 152 -18.64 -28.40 0.57
CA GLN A 152 -18.43 -27.62 -0.65
C GLN A 152 -17.00 -27.07 -0.71
N TRP A 153 -16.43 -26.65 0.43
CA TRP A 153 -15.02 -26.26 0.48
C TRP A 153 -14.08 -27.44 0.20
N GLU A 154 -14.36 -28.63 0.74
CA GLU A 154 -13.59 -29.85 0.45
C GLU A 154 -13.68 -30.25 -1.03
N ALA A 155 -14.85 -30.06 -1.66
CA ALA A 155 -15.01 -30.26 -3.09
C ALA A 155 -14.09 -29.32 -3.90
N VAL A 156 -13.96 -28.05 -3.50
CA VAL A 156 -13.00 -27.12 -4.11
C VAL A 156 -11.56 -27.60 -3.90
N LEU A 157 -11.19 -28.08 -2.71
CA LEU A 157 -9.86 -28.68 -2.49
C LEU A 157 -9.61 -29.85 -3.44
N SER A 158 -10.60 -30.73 -3.61
CA SER A 158 -10.52 -31.87 -4.52
C SER A 158 -10.42 -31.47 -6.00
N ASP A 159 -11.16 -30.44 -6.42
CA ASP A 159 -11.12 -29.92 -7.80
C ASP A 159 -9.71 -29.41 -8.18
N PHE A 160 -8.99 -28.84 -7.21
CA PHE A 160 -7.59 -28.43 -7.36
C PHE A 160 -6.58 -29.55 -7.03
N GLY A 161 -7.05 -30.79 -6.85
CA GLY A 161 -6.21 -31.96 -6.58
C GLY A 161 -5.46 -31.90 -5.25
N GLN A 162 -6.04 -31.25 -4.24
CA GLN A 162 -5.43 -30.99 -2.92
C GLN A 162 -4.06 -30.29 -3.03
N ARG A 163 -3.95 -29.35 -3.98
CA ARG A 163 -2.75 -28.57 -4.23
C ARG A 163 -3.05 -27.08 -4.22
N CYS A 164 -2.01 -26.29 -3.97
CA CYS A 164 -2.06 -24.85 -4.08
C CYS A 164 -2.38 -24.44 -5.53
N ALA A 165 -3.45 -23.67 -5.73
CA ALA A 165 -3.89 -23.16 -7.03
C ALA A 165 -2.82 -22.32 -7.74
N TYR A 166 -1.87 -21.76 -6.98
CA TYR A 166 -0.83 -20.89 -7.53
C TYR A 166 0.48 -21.58 -7.89
N CYS A 167 0.98 -22.49 -7.05
CA CYS A 167 2.28 -23.13 -7.27
C CYS A 167 2.22 -24.65 -7.41
N GLY A 168 1.05 -25.28 -7.21
CA GLY A 168 0.88 -26.72 -7.27
C GLY A 168 1.45 -27.50 -6.07
N ALA A 169 2.00 -26.81 -5.07
CA ALA A 169 2.54 -27.46 -3.87
C ALA A 169 1.42 -28.10 -3.03
N GLU A 170 1.71 -29.28 -2.49
CA GLU A 170 0.92 -29.95 -1.45
C GLU A 170 1.20 -29.36 -0.06
N GLY A 171 0.42 -29.80 0.94
CA GLY A 171 0.63 -29.52 2.35
C GLY A 171 -0.51 -28.73 2.97
N ASP A 172 -0.20 -27.89 3.96
CA ASP A 172 -1.18 -27.04 4.63
C ASP A 172 -1.72 -25.97 3.67
N LEU A 173 -2.91 -26.22 3.13
CA LEU A 173 -3.65 -25.29 2.29
C LEU A 173 -4.58 -24.43 3.14
N VAL A 174 -4.65 -23.15 2.80
CA VAL A 174 -5.58 -22.19 3.37
C VAL A 174 -6.57 -21.74 2.30
N MET A 175 -7.75 -21.35 2.74
CA MET A 175 -8.74 -20.68 1.91
C MET A 175 -8.23 -19.26 1.58
N GLU A 176 -8.14 -18.95 0.30
CA GLU A 176 -7.65 -17.67 -0.20
C GLU A 176 -8.61 -17.06 -1.22
N HIS A 177 -8.76 -15.74 -1.17
CA HIS A 177 -9.60 -14.98 -2.11
C HIS A 177 -8.81 -14.57 -3.36
N VAL A 178 -9.17 -15.16 -4.51
CA VAL A 178 -8.54 -14.88 -5.80
C VAL A 178 -8.58 -13.37 -6.09
N ILE A 179 -9.77 -12.78 -6.02
CA ILE A 179 -9.99 -11.34 -6.02
C ILE A 179 -9.96 -10.85 -4.57
N PRO A 180 -9.01 -9.97 -4.20
CA PRO A 180 -8.88 -9.50 -2.82
C PRO A 180 -10.15 -8.83 -2.28
N ILE A 181 -10.53 -9.21 -1.06
CA ILE A 181 -11.65 -8.59 -0.32
C ILE A 181 -11.22 -7.27 0.32
N ASN A 182 -11.21 -6.20 -0.49
CA ASN A 182 -10.77 -4.87 -0.08
C ASN A 182 -11.50 -3.77 -0.84
N ARG A 183 -11.24 -2.50 -0.49
CA ARG A 183 -11.91 -1.33 -1.06
C ARG A 183 -11.65 -1.10 -2.56
N THR A 184 -10.59 -1.69 -3.13
CA THR A 184 -10.14 -1.40 -4.50
C THR A 184 -10.53 -2.50 -5.48
N SER A 185 -10.36 -3.76 -5.09
CA SER A 185 -10.62 -4.93 -5.94
C SER A 185 -12.04 -5.45 -5.79
N LEU A 186 -12.72 -5.11 -4.69
CA LEU A 186 -14.13 -5.44 -4.42
C LEU A 186 -14.44 -6.95 -4.51
N GLY A 187 -13.49 -7.82 -4.16
CA GLY A 187 -13.73 -9.25 -4.15
C GLY A 187 -14.72 -9.66 -3.06
N GLU A 188 -15.63 -10.58 -3.38
CA GLU A 188 -16.66 -11.06 -2.45
C GLU A 188 -16.23 -12.37 -1.76
N HIS A 189 -16.85 -12.71 -0.64
CA HIS A 189 -16.64 -14.02 -0.01
C HIS A 189 -17.61 -15.06 -0.56
N ARG A 190 -17.35 -15.50 -1.80
CA ARG A 190 -18.16 -16.46 -2.56
C ARG A 190 -17.31 -17.64 -2.99
N LEU A 191 -17.90 -18.83 -3.14
CA LEU A 191 -17.13 -20.06 -3.38
C LEU A 191 -16.27 -19.98 -4.65
N GLY A 192 -16.79 -19.35 -5.71
CA GLY A 192 -16.03 -19.12 -6.95
C GLY A 192 -14.84 -18.17 -6.78
N ASN A 193 -14.83 -17.32 -5.76
CA ASN A 193 -13.68 -16.46 -5.45
C ASN A 193 -12.66 -17.13 -4.52
N LEU A 194 -12.92 -18.36 -4.06
CA LEU A 194 -12.10 -19.05 -3.07
C LEU A 194 -11.31 -20.19 -3.72
N VAL A 195 -10.00 -20.21 -3.47
CA VAL A 195 -9.10 -21.27 -3.95
C VAL A 195 -8.18 -21.76 -2.83
N PRO A 196 -7.67 -23.00 -2.92
CA PRO A 196 -6.59 -23.45 -2.04
C PRO A 196 -5.29 -22.71 -2.34
N ALA A 197 -4.67 -22.14 -1.30
CA ALA A 197 -3.33 -21.58 -1.40
C ALA A 197 -2.44 -22.10 -0.28
N CYS A 198 -1.16 -22.35 -0.57
CA CYS A 198 -0.18 -22.54 0.49
C CYS A 198 0.09 -21.21 1.20
N ARG A 199 0.50 -21.25 2.48
CA ARG A 199 0.76 -20.04 3.28
C ARG A 199 1.73 -19.06 2.59
N ARG A 200 2.75 -19.57 1.89
CA ARG A 200 3.73 -18.75 1.15
C ARG A 200 3.07 -17.96 0.01
N CYS A 201 2.26 -18.63 -0.82
CA CYS A 201 1.58 -17.98 -1.94
C CYS A 201 0.54 -16.99 -1.44
N ASN A 202 -0.28 -17.34 -0.45
CA ASN A 202 -1.24 -16.44 0.17
C ASN A 202 -0.55 -15.16 0.69
N ALA A 203 0.54 -15.31 1.45
CA ALA A 203 1.27 -14.17 1.99
C ALA A 203 1.97 -13.31 0.91
N THR A 204 2.43 -13.93 -0.17
CA THR A 204 3.15 -13.23 -1.25
C THR A 204 2.19 -12.52 -2.20
N LYS A 205 1.09 -13.18 -2.58
CA LYS A 205 0.03 -12.59 -3.39
C LYS A 205 -0.60 -11.42 -2.64
N ALA A 206 -1.01 -11.62 -1.38
CA ALA A 206 -1.64 -10.61 -0.56
C ALA A 206 -2.80 -9.89 -1.31
N ASP A 207 -2.66 -8.61 -1.61
CA ASP A 207 -3.65 -7.79 -2.32
C ASP A 207 -3.39 -7.66 -3.84
N GLN A 208 -2.42 -8.40 -4.36
CA GLN A 208 -2.10 -8.41 -5.79
C GLN A 208 -3.18 -9.10 -6.61
N ASP A 209 -3.35 -8.61 -7.84
CA ASP A 209 -4.11 -9.31 -8.86
C ASP A 209 -3.48 -10.68 -9.15
N TYR A 210 -4.30 -11.72 -9.27
CA TYR A 210 -3.83 -13.09 -9.42
C TYR A 210 -3.14 -13.32 -10.77
N ARG A 211 -3.52 -12.61 -11.85
CA ARG A 211 -2.84 -12.70 -13.15
C ARG A 211 -1.48 -12.04 -13.08
N ALA A 212 -1.39 -10.88 -12.43
CA ALA A 212 -0.10 -10.24 -12.17
C ALA A 212 0.83 -11.11 -11.30
N PHE A 213 0.29 -11.80 -10.31
CA PHE A 213 1.03 -12.71 -9.43
C PHE A 213 1.55 -13.95 -10.16
N LEU A 214 0.74 -14.56 -11.03
CA LEU A 214 1.10 -15.76 -11.80
C LEU A 214 1.97 -15.46 -13.02
N GLY A 215 1.92 -14.24 -13.56
CA GLY A 215 2.70 -13.83 -14.72
C GLY A 215 2.40 -14.72 -15.94
N PRO A 216 3.39 -15.42 -16.53
CA PRO A 216 3.22 -16.21 -17.75
C PRO A 216 2.54 -17.59 -17.55
N GLU A 217 2.15 -17.95 -16.32
CA GLU A 217 1.60 -19.27 -15.98
C GLU A 217 0.13 -19.43 -16.43
N THR A 218 -0.08 -19.52 -17.75
CA THR A 218 -1.41 -19.49 -18.40
C THR A 218 -2.31 -20.65 -18.00
N GLU A 219 -1.78 -21.85 -17.78
CA GLU A 219 -2.56 -23.02 -17.36
C GLU A 219 -3.20 -22.81 -15.99
N ARG A 220 -2.46 -22.24 -15.03
CA ARG A 220 -2.98 -21.96 -13.68
C ARG A 220 -3.98 -20.82 -13.68
N ILE A 221 -3.74 -19.78 -14.48
CA ILE A 221 -4.72 -18.70 -14.70
C ILE A 221 -6.02 -19.31 -15.26
N SER A 222 -5.92 -20.18 -16.26
CA SER A 222 -7.07 -20.83 -16.88
C SER A 222 -7.83 -21.72 -15.91
N ALA A 223 -7.13 -22.46 -15.04
CA ALA A 223 -7.76 -23.28 -14.00
C ALA A 223 -8.54 -22.43 -12.99
N ILE A 224 -7.98 -21.30 -12.54
CA ILE A 224 -8.66 -20.35 -11.64
C ILE A 224 -9.87 -19.72 -12.33
N GLU A 225 -9.76 -19.35 -13.61
CA GLU A 225 -10.86 -18.78 -14.38
C GLU A 225 -11.99 -19.80 -14.63
N ALA A 226 -11.64 -21.06 -14.91
CA ALA A 226 -12.58 -22.16 -15.03
C ALA A 226 -13.31 -22.42 -13.69
N HIS A 227 -12.61 -22.33 -12.56
CA HIS A 227 -13.20 -22.41 -11.22
C HIS A 227 -14.21 -21.28 -10.97
N MET A 228 -13.83 -20.03 -11.24
CA MET A 228 -14.75 -18.89 -11.12
C MET A 228 -16.01 -19.10 -11.98
N ALA A 229 -15.84 -19.54 -13.24
CA ALA A 229 -16.95 -19.81 -14.14
C ALA A 229 -17.84 -20.97 -13.66
N LYS A 230 -17.25 -22.06 -13.14
CA LYS A 230 -17.99 -23.21 -12.59
C LYS A 230 -18.93 -22.82 -11.45
N HIS A 231 -18.57 -21.79 -10.69
CA HIS A 231 -19.33 -21.29 -9.54
C HIS A 231 -20.11 -20.01 -9.83
N ASP A 232 -20.34 -19.67 -11.11
CA ASP A 232 -21.06 -18.47 -11.54
C ASP A 232 -20.54 -17.18 -10.89
N TYR A 233 -19.23 -17.11 -10.67
CA TYR A 233 -18.58 -15.96 -10.06
C TYR A 233 -17.98 -15.05 -11.13
N LEU A 234 -18.55 -13.84 -11.24
CA LEU A 234 -18.06 -12.77 -12.09
C LEU A 234 -17.55 -11.62 -11.21
N PRO A 235 -16.25 -11.27 -11.25
CA PRO A 235 -15.72 -10.18 -10.45
C PRO A 235 -16.44 -8.84 -10.70
N ILE A 236 -16.92 -8.22 -9.62
CA ILE A 236 -17.69 -6.97 -9.66
C ILE A 236 -16.83 -5.70 -9.56
N GLY A 237 -15.50 -5.84 -9.65
CA GLY A 237 -14.54 -4.76 -9.47
C GLY A 237 -14.82 -3.52 -10.32
N GLU A 238 -15.28 -3.68 -11.56
CA GLU A 238 -15.51 -2.58 -12.49
C GLU A 238 -16.82 -1.80 -12.24
N ASN A 239 -17.63 -2.19 -11.26
CA ASN A 239 -18.88 -1.50 -10.94
C ASN A 239 -18.62 -0.14 -10.25
N GLN A 240 -18.70 0.94 -11.03
CA GLN A 240 -18.45 2.30 -10.53
C GLN A 240 -19.40 2.73 -9.40
N ARG A 241 -20.69 2.37 -9.49
CA ARG A 241 -21.66 2.69 -8.44
C ARG A 241 -21.32 1.98 -7.14
N LEU A 242 -20.91 0.71 -7.22
CA LEU A 242 -20.47 -0.03 -6.05
C LEU A 242 -19.20 0.56 -5.45
N ARG A 243 -18.19 0.94 -6.27
CA ARG A 243 -16.99 1.63 -5.77
C ARG A 243 -17.36 2.90 -4.98
N GLN A 244 -18.32 3.69 -5.46
CA GLN A 244 -18.79 4.88 -4.76
C GLN A 244 -19.46 4.54 -3.42
N ILE A 245 -20.31 3.52 -3.38
CA ILE A 245 -20.96 3.04 -2.15
C ILE A 245 -19.93 2.54 -1.14
N ILE A 246 -18.92 1.79 -1.60
CA ILE A 246 -17.85 1.25 -0.74
C ILE A 246 -16.98 2.38 -0.18
N GLU A 247 -16.67 3.41 -0.97
CA GLU A 247 -15.95 4.57 -0.47
C GLU A 247 -16.78 5.39 0.53
N LEU A 248 -18.08 5.55 0.29
CA LEU A 248 -19.01 6.18 1.25
C LEU A 248 -19.05 5.40 2.57
N ALA A 249 -19.27 4.09 2.51
CA ALA A 249 -19.22 3.18 3.67
C ALA A 249 -17.90 3.30 4.46
N HIS A 250 -16.76 3.38 3.75
CA HIS A 250 -15.45 3.57 4.36
C HIS A 250 -15.35 4.92 5.09
N GLN A 251 -15.92 5.99 4.53
CA GLN A 251 -15.96 7.32 5.14
C GLN A 251 -16.92 7.39 6.33
N ASP A 252 -18.07 6.74 6.23
CA ASP A 252 -19.08 6.71 7.30
C ASP A 252 -18.54 6.08 8.58
N VAL A 253 -17.74 5.02 8.48
CA VAL A 253 -17.06 4.42 9.66
C VAL A 253 -16.14 5.42 10.36
N ARG A 254 -15.44 6.27 9.60
CA ARG A 254 -14.61 7.32 10.18
C ARG A 254 -15.45 8.39 10.86
N GLN A 255 -16.46 8.91 10.16
CA GLN A 255 -17.34 9.94 10.70
C GLN A 255 -18.06 9.44 11.97
N LEU A 256 -18.47 8.17 11.98
CA LEU A 256 -19.06 7.52 13.15
C LEU A 256 -18.11 7.52 14.35
N ALA A 257 -16.85 7.12 14.12
CA ALA A 257 -15.83 7.09 15.16
C ALA A 257 -15.52 8.51 15.69
N ASP A 258 -15.33 9.48 14.80
CA ASP A 258 -15.04 10.87 15.16
C ASP A 258 -16.22 11.49 15.93
N ARG A 259 -17.47 11.23 15.52
CA ARG A 259 -18.68 11.68 16.22
C ARG A 259 -18.77 11.14 17.63
N TYR A 260 -18.60 9.84 17.83
CA TYR A 260 -18.70 9.25 19.16
C TYR A 260 -17.52 9.61 20.06
N ALA A 261 -16.32 9.80 19.50
CA ALA A 261 -15.20 10.36 20.25
C ALA A 261 -15.53 11.76 20.79
N ALA A 262 -16.06 12.65 19.94
CA ALA A 262 -16.46 13.99 20.35
C ALA A 262 -17.56 13.97 21.43
N ILE A 263 -18.58 13.11 21.30
CA ILE A 263 -19.64 12.96 22.31
C ILE A 263 -19.04 12.54 23.66
N VAL A 264 -18.14 11.55 23.66
CA VAL A 264 -17.49 11.06 24.89
C VAL A 264 -16.63 12.15 25.51
N ASP A 265 -15.85 12.88 24.71
CA ASP A 265 -14.99 13.96 25.20
C ASP A 265 -15.82 15.09 25.82
N THR A 266 -16.94 15.51 25.21
CA THR A 266 -17.87 16.50 25.79
C THR A 266 -18.46 16.01 27.11
N MET A 267 -18.95 14.77 27.17
CA MET A 267 -19.56 14.22 28.39
C MET A 267 -18.58 14.16 29.57
N LEU A 268 -17.30 13.90 29.29
CA LEU A 268 -16.25 13.83 30.30
C LEU A 268 -15.75 15.23 30.71
N GLY A 269 -15.66 16.19 29.78
CA GLY A 269 -15.29 17.57 30.08
C GLY A 269 -16.30 18.30 30.97
N ASP A 270 -17.60 18.08 30.76
CA ASP A 270 -18.67 18.68 31.57
C ASP A 270 -18.69 18.19 33.04
N GLN A 271 -17.95 17.12 33.36
CA GLN A 271 -17.81 16.59 34.72
C GLN A 271 -16.67 17.28 35.50
N GLU A 272 -15.63 17.76 34.82
CA GLU A 272 -14.48 18.43 35.46
C GLU A 272 -14.81 19.88 35.87
N ASP A 273 -15.69 20.57 35.14
CA ASP A 273 -16.14 21.94 35.48
C ASP A 273 -17.16 21.99 36.64
N LYS A 274 -17.58 20.83 37.18
CA LYS A 274 -18.57 20.72 38.28
C LYS A 274 -17.99 20.16 39.59
N ALA A 275 -16.68 19.91 39.65
CA ALA A 275 -15.96 19.44 40.85
C ALA A 275 -15.10 20.57 41.45
#